data_AF-A0A1F8SQT7-F1
#
_entry.id   AF-A0A1F8SQT7-F1
#
_cell.length_a   1.000
_cell.length_b   1.000
_cell.length_c   1.000
_cell.angle_alpha   90.00
_cell.angle_beta   90.00
_cell.angle_gamma   90.00
#
_symmetry.space_group_name_H-M   'P 1'
#
loop_
_entity.id
_entity.type
_entity.pdbx_description
1 polymer ?
#
loop_
_entity_poly.entity_id
_entity_poly.type
_entity_poly.pdbx_seq_one_letter_code
_entity_poly.pdbx_strand_id
1 'polypeptide(L)'
;YPYISTRTVAALHARRAGWFSAQQMGMMLLEQARSHGVEFVKARVTGINTRGGRVKSVELNHSQTVDVGAFVNAAGPFFPHVLRLLGTPPFPIINELHLKAMIKDNLGIVARDAPLLIWSDPQVLAWSDDERDFLAEEADTAWMLDELPAGAHTRPEGLGESQMLIFLWEYHAQEMEPVWPIPYDPEYAEMSLRGLTAMLPGLRRYLDKLPRAVLDGGYYTRTPENHPIIGPLPLEGAYACGAFSGYGLMAACGAGEILAAYLTQTPPPPNALAFSPVRYEDPIYMEKLKSWGETGQL
;
A
#
# COMPACT_ATOMS: atom_id res chain seq x y z
N TYR A 1 -25.94 -11.20 3.32
CA TYR A 1 -24.66 -11.90 3.51
C TYR A 1 -24.80 -12.88 4.68
N PRO A 2 -25.26 -14.13 4.45
CA PRO A 2 -25.59 -15.08 5.51
C PRO A 2 -24.37 -15.57 6.31
N TYR A 3 -23.18 -15.39 5.75
CA TYR A 3 -21.90 -15.75 6.36
C TYR A 3 -21.33 -14.67 7.31
N ILE A 4 -21.92 -13.47 7.33
CA ILE A 4 -21.52 -12.39 8.24
C ILE A 4 -22.12 -12.65 9.63
N SER A 5 -21.36 -12.31 10.66
CA SER A 5 -21.76 -12.40 12.05
C SER A 5 -23.11 -11.76 12.37
N THR A 6 -23.89 -12.42 13.22
CA THR A 6 -25.16 -11.86 13.74
C THR A 6 -24.93 -10.69 14.70
N ARG A 7 -23.68 -10.44 15.13
CA ARG A 7 -23.31 -9.25 15.91
C ARG A 7 -23.23 -7.98 15.06
N THR A 8 -23.20 -8.09 13.73
CA THR A 8 -23.14 -6.94 12.84
C THR A 8 -24.41 -6.10 12.94
N VAL A 9 -24.27 -4.85 13.35
CA VAL A 9 -25.39 -3.91 13.50
C VAL A 9 -25.63 -3.07 12.24
N ALA A 10 -24.60 -2.83 11.44
CA ALA A 10 -24.66 -2.04 10.22
C ALA A 10 -23.62 -2.49 9.19
N ALA A 11 -23.86 -2.19 7.92
CA ALA A 11 -22.90 -2.40 6.83
C ALA A 11 -23.05 -1.31 5.77
N LEU A 12 -21.94 -0.83 5.25
CA LEU A 12 -21.88 0.07 4.09
C LEU A 12 -21.51 -0.73 2.84
N HIS A 13 -22.29 -0.60 1.78
CA HIS A 13 -21.98 -1.20 0.47
C HIS A 13 -21.71 -0.10 -0.57
N ALA A 14 -20.43 0.13 -0.85
CA ALA A 14 -19.98 1.05 -1.89
C ALA A 14 -20.17 0.44 -3.30
N ARG A 15 -21.37 0.61 -3.89
CA ARG A 15 -21.79 -0.06 -5.14
C ARG A 15 -20.89 0.14 -6.37
N ARG A 16 -20.10 1.22 -6.40
CA ARG A 16 -19.18 1.54 -7.49
C ARG A 16 -17.71 1.19 -7.17
N ALA A 17 -17.49 0.60 -6.00
CA ALA A 17 -16.20 0.07 -5.59
C ALA A 17 -16.14 -1.44 -5.88
N GLY A 18 -14.95 -1.98 -5.78
CA GLY A 18 -14.68 -3.40 -5.97
C GLY A 18 -13.21 -3.68 -5.74
N TRP A 19 -12.74 -4.78 -6.28
CA TRP A 19 -11.34 -5.16 -6.25
C TRP A 19 -10.91 -5.64 -7.64
N PHE A 20 -9.61 -5.61 -7.88
CA PHE A 20 -9.00 -6.16 -9.09
C PHE A 20 -7.62 -6.73 -8.74
N SER A 21 -7.08 -7.56 -9.64
CA SER A 21 -5.72 -8.08 -9.46
C SER A 21 -4.70 -7.00 -9.80
N ALA A 22 -3.98 -6.52 -8.78
CA ALA A 22 -2.88 -5.58 -8.92
C ALA A 22 -1.80 -6.07 -9.90
N GLN A 23 -1.48 -7.36 -9.81
CA GLN A 23 -0.48 -7.99 -10.67
C GLN A 23 -0.91 -7.99 -12.14
N GLN A 24 -2.17 -8.34 -12.41
CA GLN A 24 -2.67 -8.36 -13.79
C GLN A 24 -2.78 -6.94 -14.36
N MET A 25 -3.24 -5.96 -13.57
CA MET A 25 -3.24 -4.56 -14.00
C MET A 25 -1.82 -4.08 -14.32
N GLY A 26 -0.85 -4.36 -13.44
CA GLY A 26 0.55 -4.00 -13.66
C GLY A 26 1.14 -4.64 -14.92
N MET A 27 0.86 -5.92 -15.16
CA MET A 27 1.31 -6.62 -16.37
C MET A 27 0.68 -6.01 -17.63
N MET A 28 -0.62 -5.74 -17.61
CA MET A 28 -1.32 -5.11 -18.72
C MET A 28 -0.73 -3.73 -19.05
N LEU A 29 -0.49 -2.89 -18.04
CA LEU A 29 0.14 -1.58 -18.24
C LEU A 29 1.57 -1.70 -18.79
N LEU A 30 2.35 -2.67 -18.31
CA LEU A 30 3.69 -2.97 -18.82
C LEU A 30 3.66 -3.38 -20.30
N GLU A 31 2.72 -4.24 -20.69
CA GLU A 31 2.54 -4.68 -22.08
C GLU A 31 2.11 -3.53 -22.98
N GLN A 32 1.18 -2.67 -22.52
CA GLN A 32 0.77 -1.47 -23.24
C GLN A 32 1.92 -0.48 -23.42
N ALA A 33 2.74 -0.27 -22.39
CA ALA A 33 3.91 0.60 -22.50
C ALA A 33 4.90 0.06 -23.56
N ARG A 34 5.16 -1.25 -23.57
CA ARG A 34 6.03 -1.89 -24.56
C ARG A 34 5.48 -1.78 -25.99
N SER A 35 4.17 -1.98 -26.18
CA SER A 35 3.56 -1.88 -27.51
C SER A 35 3.62 -0.45 -28.09
N HIS A 36 3.76 0.55 -27.23
CA HIS A 36 3.95 1.96 -27.60
C HIS A 36 5.44 2.39 -27.60
N GLY A 37 6.37 1.44 -27.55
CA GLY A 37 7.80 1.71 -27.74
C GLY A 37 8.56 2.13 -26.48
N VAL A 38 8.00 1.96 -25.28
CA VAL A 38 8.74 2.20 -24.03
C VAL A 38 9.83 1.14 -23.85
N GLU A 39 11.07 1.60 -23.66
CA GLU A 39 12.21 0.75 -23.33
C GLU A 39 12.28 0.48 -21.83
N PHE A 40 12.50 -0.79 -21.47
CA PHE A 40 12.62 -1.22 -20.07
C PHE A 40 14.06 -1.65 -19.77
N VAL A 41 14.72 -0.87 -18.92
CA VAL A 41 16.09 -1.18 -18.46
C VAL A 41 16.03 -1.65 -17.01
N LYS A 42 16.39 -2.92 -16.78
CA LYS A 42 16.52 -3.47 -15.42
C LYS A 42 17.87 -3.06 -14.82
N ALA A 43 17.90 -1.91 -14.17
CA ALA A 43 19.09 -1.38 -13.49
C ALA A 43 18.69 -0.56 -12.25
N ARG A 44 19.67 -0.25 -11.40
CA ARG A 44 19.51 0.66 -10.27
C ARG A 44 20.09 2.02 -10.64
N VAL A 45 19.31 3.08 -10.45
CA VAL A 45 19.82 4.46 -10.53
C VAL A 45 20.72 4.72 -9.33
N THR A 46 21.96 5.16 -9.59
CA THR A 46 22.98 5.43 -8.56
C THR A 46 23.38 6.90 -8.50
N GLY A 47 23.06 7.68 -9.53
CA GLY A 47 23.39 9.10 -9.62
C GLY A 47 22.49 9.81 -10.63
N ILE A 48 22.35 11.12 -10.47
CA ILE A 48 21.59 11.97 -11.39
C ILE A 48 22.44 13.21 -11.67
N ASN A 49 22.77 13.39 -12.94
CA ASN A 49 23.63 14.49 -13.37
C ASN A 49 22.79 15.67 -13.84
N THR A 50 23.21 16.86 -13.42
CA THR A 50 22.56 18.12 -13.75
C THR A 50 23.50 19.02 -14.55
N ARG A 51 22.91 19.88 -15.39
CA ARG A 51 23.65 20.92 -16.12
C ARG A 51 22.81 22.18 -16.13
N GLY A 52 23.36 23.28 -15.61
CA GLY A 52 22.68 24.58 -15.58
C GLY A 52 21.36 24.57 -14.77
N GLY A 53 21.28 23.78 -13.69
CA GLY A 53 20.07 23.67 -12.87
C GLY A 53 18.99 22.74 -13.40
N ARG A 54 19.26 21.98 -14.48
CA ARG A 54 18.34 21.02 -15.09
C ARG A 54 18.90 19.60 -15.07
N VAL A 55 18.04 18.59 -14.88
CA VAL A 55 18.40 17.17 -15.07
C VAL A 55 18.85 16.94 -16.51
N LYS A 56 19.96 16.22 -16.69
CA LYS A 56 20.51 15.91 -18.02
C LYS A 56 20.72 14.43 -18.27
N SER A 57 21.12 13.66 -17.26
CA SER A 57 21.32 12.22 -17.40
C SER A 57 21.16 11.49 -16.08
N VAL A 58 20.95 10.18 -16.14
CA VAL A 58 20.96 9.28 -14.98
C VAL A 58 22.11 8.30 -15.09
N GLU A 59 22.72 7.97 -13.95
CA GLU A 59 23.77 6.96 -13.84
C GLU A 59 23.16 5.67 -13.31
N LEU A 60 23.52 4.56 -13.93
CA LEU A 60 23.07 3.22 -13.57
C LEU A 60 24.22 2.44 -12.94
N ASN A 61 23.89 1.49 -12.06
CA ASN A 61 24.84 0.62 -11.35
C ASN A 61 25.78 -0.21 -12.24
N HIS A 62 25.50 -0.32 -13.55
CA HIS A 62 26.36 -0.98 -14.53
C HIS A 62 27.33 -0.01 -15.21
N SER A 63 27.60 1.15 -14.60
CA SER A 63 28.43 2.23 -15.14
C SER A 63 27.94 2.74 -16.50
N GLN A 64 26.65 2.58 -16.77
CA GLN A 64 25.97 3.12 -17.94
C GLN A 64 25.32 4.45 -17.58
N THR A 65 25.45 5.43 -18.46
CA THR A 65 24.77 6.71 -18.35
C THR A 65 23.70 6.83 -19.42
N VAL A 66 22.52 7.30 -19.05
CA VAL A 66 21.39 7.52 -19.97
C VAL A 66 21.03 9.00 -19.96
N ASP A 67 21.16 9.65 -21.11
CA ASP A 67 20.71 11.02 -21.32
C ASP A 67 19.18 11.09 -21.24
N VAL A 68 18.66 12.07 -20.51
CA VAL A 68 17.22 12.25 -20.33
C VAL A 68 16.81 13.70 -20.53
N GLY A 69 15.62 13.90 -21.11
CA GLY A 69 14.96 15.21 -21.16
C GLY A 69 14.13 15.49 -19.91
N ALA A 70 13.61 14.45 -19.26
CA ALA A 70 12.84 14.52 -18.03
C ALA A 70 13.14 13.29 -17.16
N PHE A 71 13.06 13.45 -15.85
CA PHE A 71 13.24 12.38 -14.87
C PHE A 71 12.06 12.34 -13.91
N VAL A 72 11.48 11.16 -13.69
CA VAL A 72 10.35 10.96 -12.77
C VAL A 72 10.80 10.06 -11.62
N ASN A 73 10.69 10.55 -10.39
CA ASN A 73 10.81 9.73 -9.19
C ASN A 73 9.48 9.02 -8.91
N ALA A 74 9.41 7.74 -9.30
CA ALA A 74 8.30 6.82 -8.99
C ALA A 74 8.81 5.58 -8.22
N ALA A 75 9.80 5.77 -7.34
CA ALA A 75 10.56 4.67 -6.73
C ALA A 75 9.90 4.03 -5.49
N GLY A 76 8.58 4.18 -5.33
CA GLY A 76 7.82 3.59 -4.21
C GLY A 76 8.47 3.90 -2.84
N PRO A 77 8.80 2.88 -2.02
CA PRO A 77 9.42 3.09 -0.70
C PRO A 77 10.78 3.79 -0.74
N PHE A 78 11.50 3.68 -1.86
CA PHE A 78 12.78 4.33 -2.08
C PHE A 78 12.65 5.77 -2.61
N PHE A 79 11.44 6.32 -2.62
CA PHE A 79 11.20 7.71 -3.02
C PHE A 79 12.11 8.72 -2.29
N PRO A 80 12.31 8.64 -0.95
CA PRO A 80 13.25 9.54 -0.26
C PRO A 80 14.70 9.37 -0.69
N HIS A 81 15.11 8.15 -1.03
CA HIS A 81 16.47 7.89 -1.53
C HIS A 81 16.72 8.58 -2.87
N VAL A 82 15.74 8.52 -3.78
CA VAL A 82 15.87 9.17 -5.10
C VAL A 82 15.83 10.70 -4.99
N LEU A 83 15.07 11.27 -4.05
CA LEU A 83 15.13 12.73 -3.78
C LEU A 83 16.53 13.18 -3.35
N ARG A 84 17.23 12.37 -2.54
CA ARG A 84 18.61 12.64 -2.14
C ARG A 84 19.55 12.63 -3.35
N LEU A 85 19.38 11.69 -4.28
CA LEU A 85 20.13 11.67 -5.55
C LEU A 85 19.87 12.92 -6.41
N LEU A 86 18.64 13.46 -6.36
CA LEU A 86 18.27 14.71 -7.03
C LEU A 86 18.79 15.97 -6.31
N GLY A 87 19.31 15.87 -5.09
CA GLY A 87 19.62 17.03 -4.25
C GLY A 87 18.39 17.88 -3.90
N THR A 88 17.19 17.28 -3.96
CA THR A 88 15.93 17.96 -3.63
C THR A 88 15.68 17.89 -2.12
N PRO A 89 15.11 18.94 -1.49
CA PRO A 89 14.70 18.88 -0.09
C PRO A 89 13.81 17.67 0.20
N PRO A 90 13.91 17.06 1.40
CA PRO A 90 13.08 15.93 1.75
C PRO A 90 11.61 16.35 1.89
N PHE A 91 10.70 15.45 1.49
CA PHE A 91 9.29 15.52 1.86
C PHE A 91 9.04 14.69 3.12
N PRO A 92 7.99 14.99 3.91
CA PRO A 92 7.61 14.18 5.06
C PRO A 92 7.04 12.84 4.54
N ILE A 93 7.90 11.87 4.28
CA ILE A 93 7.53 10.55 3.78
C ILE A 93 7.71 9.54 4.91
N ILE A 94 6.67 8.74 5.14
CA ILE A 94 6.63 7.64 6.09
C ILE A 94 6.47 6.36 5.29
N ASN A 95 7.23 5.33 5.65
CA ASN A 95 7.05 3.98 5.13
C ASN A 95 6.52 3.10 6.25
N GLU A 96 5.41 2.42 5.98
CA GLU A 96 4.75 1.51 6.91
C GLU A 96 4.77 0.10 6.31
N LEU A 97 5.12 -0.92 7.08
CA LEU A 97 5.12 -2.30 6.60
C LEU A 97 3.68 -2.84 6.55
N HIS A 98 3.24 -3.29 5.38
CA HIS A 98 1.98 -3.98 5.18
C HIS A 98 2.22 -5.38 4.63
N LEU A 99 1.66 -6.36 5.34
CA LEU A 99 1.69 -7.75 4.94
C LEU A 99 0.33 -8.18 4.40
N LYS A 100 0.31 -9.30 3.71
CA LYS A 100 -0.90 -10.01 3.32
C LYS A 100 -0.65 -11.50 3.42
N ALA A 101 -1.68 -12.23 3.83
CA ALA A 101 -1.66 -13.67 3.92
C ALA A 101 -2.67 -14.26 2.94
N MET A 102 -2.33 -15.43 2.40
CA MET A 102 -3.19 -16.20 1.53
C MET A 102 -3.27 -17.63 2.03
N ILE A 103 -4.50 -18.15 2.15
CA ILE A 103 -4.77 -19.55 2.49
C ILE A 103 -5.70 -20.16 1.45
N LYS A 104 -5.74 -21.49 1.41
CA LYS A 104 -6.76 -22.22 0.66
C LYS A 104 -8.01 -22.43 1.54
N ASP A 105 -9.13 -21.83 1.17
CA ASP A 105 -10.43 -22.00 1.84
C ASP A 105 -11.11 -23.31 1.39
N ASN A 106 -10.58 -24.45 1.85
CA ASN A 106 -11.11 -25.78 1.51
C ASN A 106 -12.54 -26.03 2.02
N LEU A 107 -12.97 -25.30 3.04
CA LEU A 107 -14.31 -25.41 3.64
C LEU A 107 -15.34 -24.51 2.96
N GLY A 108 -14.92 -23.63 2.05
CA GLY A 108 -15.80 -22.69 1.35
C GLY A 108 -16.54 -21.76 2.32
N ILE A 109 -15.87 -21.30 3.38
CA ILE A 109 -16.45 -20.38 4.36
C ILE A 109 -16.81 -19.05 3.70
N VAL A 110 -15.94 -18.56 2.81
CA VAL A 110 -16.13 -17.32 2.06
C VAL A 110 -16.56 -17.66 0.65
N ALA A 111 -17.78 -17.23 0.28
CA ALA A 111 -18.33 -17.46 -1.04
C ALA A 111 -17.46 -16.81 -2.13
N ARG A 112 -17.39 -17.42 -3.33
CA ARG A 112 -16.52 -16.94 -4.41
C ARG A 112 -16.96 -15.59 -5.00
N ASP A 113 -18.23 -15.27 -4.86
CA ASP A 113 -18.84 -14.00 -5.25
C ASP A 113 -18.86 -12.97 -4.10
N ALA A 114 -18.26 -13.28 -2.94
CA ALA A 114 -18.14 -12.34 -1.85
C ALA A 114 -17.38 -11.07 -2.31
N PRO A 115 -17.85 -9.88 -1.91
CA PRO A 115 -17.13 -8.64 -2.20
C PRO A 115 -15.84 -8.57 -1.37
N LEU A 116 -15.08 -7.49 -1.54
CA LEU A 116 -14.11 -7.09 -0.52
C LEU A 116 -14.85 -6.78 0.77
N LEU A 117 -14.51 -7.50 1.84
CA LEU A 117 -15.10 -7.35 3.16
C LEU A 117 -14.07 -6.70 4.08
N ILE A 118 -14.45 -5.63 4.76
CA ILE A 118 -13.61 -4.91 5.73
C ILE A 118 -14.41 -4.84 7.03
N TRP A 119 -13.78 -5.24 8.13
CA TRP A 119 -14.35 -5.10 9.46
C TRP A 119 -13.89 -3.78 10.08
N SER A 120 -14.85 -2.92 10.44
CA SER A 120 -14.58 -1.53 10.86
C SER A 120 -14.51 -1.33 12.37
N ASP A 121 -14.73 -2.36 13.18
CA ASP A 121 -14.64 -2.24 14.64
C ASP A 121 -13.31 -2.84 15.16
N PRO A 122 -12.74 -2.29 16.25
CA PRO A 122 -11.63 -2.90 16.97
C PRO A 122 -11.91 -4.35 17.37
N GLN A 123 -10.84 -5.14 17.55
CA GLN A 123 -10.92 -6.59 17.74
C GLN A 123 -10.28 -7.01 19.06
N VAL A 124 -10.98 -7.86 19.81
CA VAL A 124 -10.37 -8.69 20.85
C VAL A 124 -10.40 -10.13 20.34
N LEU A 125 -9.22 -10.74 20.25
CA LEU A 125 -9.10 -12.07 19.67
C LEU A 125 -9.61 -13.14 20.62
N ALA A 126 -10.26 -14.16 20.05
CA ALA A 126 -10.71 -15.31 20.80
C ALA A 126 -9.54 -16.27 21.04
N TRP A 127 -9.18 -16.43 22.30
CA TRP A 127 -8.19 -17.38 22.81
C TRP A 127 -8.87 -18.42 23.71
N SER A 128 -8.29 -19.61 23.91
CA SER A 128 -8.68 -20.51 25.00
C SER A 128 -8.18 -20.00 26.35
N ASP A 129 -8.61 -20.60 27.47
CA ASP A 129 -8.06 -20.25 28.79
C ASP A 129 -6.56 -20.55 28.85
N ASP A 130 -6.15 -21.73 28.38
CA ASP A 130 -4.73 -22.14 28.34
C ASP A 130 -3.89 -21.21 27.44
N GLU A 131 -4.43 -20.79 26.29
CA GLU A 131 -3.76 -19.83 25.39
C GLU A 131 -3.62 -18.46 26.07
N ARG A 132 -4.65 -17.99 26.79
CA ARG A 132 -4.58 -16.72 27.53
C ARG A 132 -3.50 -16.74 28.60
N ASP A 133 -3.48 -17.81 29.41
CA ASP A 133 -2.50 -17.94 30.49
C ASP A 133 -1.08 -17.94 29.91
N PHE A 134 -0.84 -18.71 28.84
CA PHE A 134 0.46 -18.73 28.16
C PHE A 134 0.86 -17.37 27.58
N LEU A 135 -0.04 -16.68 26.88
CA LEU A 135 0.25 -15.38 26.27
C LEU A 135 0.53 -14.29 27.32
N ALA A 136 -0.08 -14.39 28.51
CA ALA A 136 0.09 -13.43 29.60
C ALA A 136 1.42 -13.58 30.36
N GLU A 137 2.09 -14.74 30.27
CA GLU A 137 3.36 -15.00 30.96
C GLU A 137 4.55 -14.25 30.32
N GLU A 138 4.51 -14.01 29.02
CA GLU A 138 5.59 -13.41 28.25
C GLU A 138 5.25 -11.97 27.82
N ALA A 139 6.15 -11.02 28.11
CA ALA A 139 5.94 -9.61 27.79
C ALA A 139 5.78 -9.35 26.28
N ASP A 140 6.44 -10.17 25.45
CA ASP A 140 6.43 -10.04 23.99
C ASP A 140 5.15 -10.60 23.33
N THR A 141 4.27 -11.25 24.10
CA THR A 141 2.99 -11.80 23.62
C THR A 141 1.77 -11.27 24.35
N ALA A 142 1.94 -10.65 25.53
CA ALA A 142 0.84 -10.14 26.34
C ALA A 142 -0.06 -9.15 25.58
N TRP A 143 0.52 -8.36 24.66
CA TRP A 143 -0.22 -7.42 23.80
C TRP A 143 -1.26 -8.10 22.89
N MET A 144 -1.13 -9.40 22.61
CA MET A 144 -2.10 -10.16 21.80
C MET A 144 -3.45 -10.35 22.50
N LEU A 145 -3.52 -10.04 23.79
CA LEU A 145 -4.73 -10.07 24.62
C LEU A 145 -5.46 -8.71 24.65
N ASP A 146 -4.80 -7.64 24.20
CA ASP A 146 -5.37 -6.30 24.18
C ASP A 146 -6.41 -6.13 23.06
N GLU A 147 -7.12 -4.99 23.09
CA GLU A 147 -7.95 -4.58 21.96
C GLU A 147 -7.06 -4.11 20.80
N LEU A 148 -7.13 -4.84 19.69
CA LEU A 148 -6.40 -4.59 18.44
C LEU A 148 -7.23 -3.67 17.52
N PRO A 149 -6.58 -2.93 16.60
CA PRO A 149 -7.27 -1.94 15.77
C PRO A 149 -8.26 -2.60 14.79
N ALA A 150 -9.18 -1.79 14.27
CA ALA A 150 -10.06 -2.17 13.18
C ALA A 150 -9.28 -2.44 11.87
N GLY A 151 -9.99 -2.87 10.83
CA GLY A 151 -9.45 -2.93 9.46
C GLY A 151 -9.11 -4.33 8.95
N ALA A 152 -9.37 -5.38 9.73
CA ALA A 152 -9.23 -6.76 9.23
C ALA A 152 -10.11 -6.95 7.98
N HIS A 153 -9.50 -7.31 6.86
CA HIS A 153 -10.20 -7.39 5.60
C HIS A 153 -9.79 -8.59 4.76
N THR A 154 -10.74 -9.04 3.93
CA THR A 154 -10.56 -10.24 3.14
C THR A 154 -11.39 -10.23 1.87
N ARG A 155 -10.95 -11.01 0.90
CA ARG A 155 -11.72 -11.35 -0.29
C ARG A 155 -11.28 -12.68 -0.89
N PRO A 156 -12.13 -13.31 -1.71
CA PRO A 156 -11.70 -14.34 -2.64
C PRO A 156 -10.57 -13.84 -3.57
N GLU A 157 -9.58 -14.68 -3.84
CA GLU A 157 -8.48 -14.43 -4.79
C GLU A 157 -8.41 -15.51 -5.87
N GLY A 158 -7.97 -15.13 -7.07
CA GLY A 158 -7.88 -16.01 -8.24
C GLY A 158 -9.18 -16.19 -9.02
N LEU A 159 -9.03 -16.63 -10.27
CA LEU A 159 -10.12 -16.87 -11.23
C LEU A 159 -10.62 -18.32 -11.19
N GLY A 160 -11.82 -18.54 -11.75
CA GLY A 160 -12.38 -19.88 -11.93
C GLY A 160 -12.49 -20.67 -10.62
N GLU A 161 -11.96 -21.90 -10.63
CA GLU A 161 -12.00 -22.86 -9.51
C GLU A 161 -11.00 -22.55 -8.38
N SER A 162 -10.35 -21.38 -8.39
CA SER A 162 -9.47 -20.97 -7.29
C SER A 162 -10.24 -20.97 -5.97
N GLN A 163 -9.63 -21.55 -4.93
CA GLN A 163 -10.15 -21.53 -3.55
C GLN A 163 -9.28 -20.64 -2.65
N MET A 164 -8.49 -19.74 -3.24
CA MET A 164 -7.64 -18.86 -2.45
C MET A 164 -8.48 -17.78 -1.77
N LEU A 165 -8.20 -17.57 -0.50
CA LEU A 165 -8.67 -16.44 0.30
C LEU A 165 -7.45 -15.58 0.62
N ILE A 166 -7.52 -14.30 0.28
CA ILE A 166 -6.50 -13.32 0.66
C ILE A 166 -7.05 -12.46 1.80
N PHE A 167 -6.20 -12.14 2.75
CA PHE A 167 -6.55 -11.27 3.86
C PHE A 167 -5.36 -10.47 4.36
N LEU A 168 -5.69 -9.33 4.94
CA LEU A 168 -4.76 -8.35 5.46
C LEU A 168 -5.36 -7.76 6.72
N TRP A 169 -4.49 -7.42 7.66
CA TRP A 169 -4.82 -6.66 8.84
C TRP A 169 -3.59 -5.97 9.40
N GLU A 170 -3.65 -4.66 9.53
CA GLU A 170 -2.65 -3.80 10.14
C GLU A 170 -2.79 -3.77 11.67
N TYR A 171 -2.86 -4.95 12.31
CA TYR A 171 -3.05 -5.04 13.76
C TYR A 171 -1.88 -4.50 14.58
N HIS A 172 -0.69 -4.47 13.97
CA HIS A 172 0.54 -3.96 14.57
C HIS A 172 1.32 -3.22 13.48
N ALA A 173 0.84 -2.02 13.12
CA ALA A 173 1.48 -1.18 12.11
C ALA A 173 2.92 -0.81 12.54
N GLN A 174 3.87 -0.97 11.62
CA GLN A 174 5.27 -0.68 11.87
C GLN A 174 5.78 0.37 10.88
N GLU A 175 6.02 1.58 11.36
CA GLU A 175 6.76 2.59 10.62
C GLU A 175 8.25 2.23 10.64
N MET A 176 8.84 2.07 9.46
CA MET A 176 10.24 1.67 9.36
C MET A 176 10.88 2.06 8.02
N GLU A 177 12.21 2.14 8.02
CA GLU A 177 12.96 2.26 6.76
C GLU A 177 12.78 0.99 5.91
N PRO A 178 12.60 1.14 4.59
CA PRO A 178 12.34 0.00 3.72
C PRO A 178 13.59 -0.86 3.55
N VAL A 179 13.45 -2.14 3.86
CA VAL A 179 14.51 -3.15 3.70
C VAL A 179 14.06 -4.24 2.74
N TRP A 180 15.03 -4.94 2.16
CA TRP A 180 14.79 -6.10 1.29
C TRP A 180 15.73 -7.26 1.66
N PRO A 181 15.21 -8.50 1.85
CA PRO A 181 13.80 -8.89 1.82
C PRO A 181 12.98 -8.22 2.93
N ILE A 182 11.66 -8.12 2.74
CA ILE A 182 10.78 -7.55 3.77
C ILE A 182 10.85 -8.39 5.05
N PRO A 183 10.77 -7.78 6.24
CA PRO A 183 10.60 -8.51 7.48
C PRO A 183 9.29 -9.30 7.45
N TYR A 184 9.33 -10.55 7.89
CA TYR A 184 8.14 -11.37 8.06
C TYR A 184 7.72 -11.39 9.53
N ASP A 185 6.42 -11.32 9.74
CA ASP A 185 5.77 -11.60 11.02
C ASP A 185 5.23 -13.05 10.95
N PRO A 186 5.79 -13.99 11.74
CA PRO A 186 5.37 -15.38 11.74
C PRO A 186 3.93 -15.59 12.23
N GLU A 187 3.44 -14.71 13.10
CA GLU A 187 2.10 -14.76 13.69
C GLU A 187 1.03 -14.14 12.76
N TYR A 188 1.45 -13.37 11.75
CA TYR A 188 0.57 -12.59 10.87
C TYR A 188 -0.64 -13.33 10.31
N ALA A 189 -0.41 -14.54 9.81
CA ALA A 189 -1.48 -15.33 9.21
C ALA A 189 -2.52 -15.75 10.26
N GLU A 190 -2.08 -16.16 11.45
CA GLU A 190 -2.96 -16.58 12.53
C GLU A 190 -3.72 -15.39 13.11
N MET A 191 -3.01 -14.31 13.45
CA MET A 191 -3.58 -13.09 14.00
C MET A 191 -4.66 -12.52 13.08
N SER A 192 -4.35 -12.38 11.79
CA SER A 192 -5.30 -11.90 10.79
C SER A 192 -6.49 -12.84 10.61
N LEU A 193 -6.27 -14.16 10.62
CA LEU A 193 -7.36 -15.13 10.53
C LEU A 193 -8.28 -15.07 11.76
N ARG A 194 -7.71 -14.95 12.98
CA ARG A 194 -8.45 -14.77 14.23
C ARG A 194 -9.27 -13.47 14.19
N GLY A 195 -8.67 -12.36 13.74
CA GLY A 195 -9.35 -11.07 13.58
C GLY A 195 -10.56 -11.14 12.64
N LEU A 196 -10.46 -11.90 11.56
CA LEU A 196 -11.60 -12.10 10.64
C LEU A 196 -12.76 -12.89 11.26
N THR A 197 -12.56 -13.66 12.34
CA THR A 197 -13.63 -14.50 12.92
C THR A 197 -14.76 -13.71 13.58
N ALA A 198 -14.53 -12.44 13.93
CA ALA A 198 -15.60 -11.56 14.39
C ALA A 198 -16.58 -11.23 13.25
N MET A 199 -16.04 -10.97 12.05
CA MET A 199 -16.84 -10.71 10.84
C MET A 199 -17.40 -12.00 10.24
N LEU A 200 -16.60 -13.06 10.20
CA LEU A 200 -16.86 -14.32 9.51
C LEU A 200 -16.72 -15.51 10.48
N PRO A 201 -17.75 -15.79 11.31
CA PRO A 201 -17.65 -16.80 12.37
C PRO A 201 -17.24 -18.20 11.92
N GLY A 202 -17.55 -18.57 10.67
CA GLY A 202 -17.18 -19.86 10.10
C GLY A 202 -15.67 -20.09 10.00
N LEU A 203 -14.85 -19.03 9.98
CA LEU A 203 -13.38 -19.13 9.91
C LEU A 203 -12.77 -19.73 11.18
N ARG A 204 -13.50 -19.75 12.31
CA ARG A 204 -13.06 -20.42 13.55
C ARG A 204 -12.68 -21.89 13.33
N ARG A 205 -13.30 -22.55 12.34
CA ARG A 205 -13.02 -23.95 11.98
C ARG A 205 -11.58 -24.20 11.49
N TYR A 206 -10.85 -23.15 11.15
CA TYR A 206 -9.43 -23.24 10.78
C TYR A 206 -8.48 -23.06 11.96
N LEU A 207 -8.95 -22.60 13.13
CA LEU A 207 -8.08 -22.33 14.28
C LEU A 207 -7.57 -23.62 14.95
N ASP A 208 -8.37 -24.70 14.93
CA ASP A 208 -7.92 -26.02 15.44
C ASP A 208 -6.73 -26.58 14.65
N LYS A 209 -6.64 -26.24 13.36
CA LYS A 209 -5.56 -26.64 12.47
C LYS A 209 -5.36 -25.59 11.39
N LEU A 210 -4.42 -24.70 11.64
CA LEU A 210 -4.11 -23.61 10.73
C LEU A 210 -3.73 -24.13 9.34
N PRO A 211 -4.37 -23.63 8.27
CA PRO A 211 -3.95 -23.95 6.91
C PRO A 211 -2.59 -23.32 6.62
N ARG A 212 -1.83 -23.95 5.73
CA ARG A 212 -0.55 -23.39 5.28
C ARG A 212 -0.81 -22.04 4.59
N ALA A 213 -0.27 -20.98 5.18
CA ALA A 213 -0.34 -19.63 4.62
C ALA A 213 0.85 -19.34 3.71
N VAL A 214 0.62 -18.47 2.72
CA VAL A 214 1.66 -17.78 1.96
C VAL A 214 1.63 -16.32 2.38
N LEU A 215 2.78 -15.80 2.83
CA LEU A 215 2.96 -14.40 3.17
C LEU A 215 3.60 -13.65 2.00
N ASP A 216 3.15 -12.43 1.80
CA ASP A 216 3.72 -11.45 0.88
C ASP A 216 3.44 -10.06 1.45
N GLY A 217 4.05 -9.01 0.91
CA GLY A 217 3.91 -7.68 1.48
C GLY A 217 4.80 -6.63 0.83
N GLY A 218 4.80 -5.45 1.43
CA GLY A 218 5.58 -4.31 0.99
C GLY A 218 5.39 -3.14 1.92
N TYR A 219 5.78 -1.96 1.45
CA TYR A 219 5.65 -0.74 2.26
C TYR A 219 4.61 0.19 1.65
N TYR A 220 3.70 0.69 2.48
CA TYR A 220 2.88 1.83 2.13
C TYR A 220 3.70 3.09 2.40
N THR A 221 4.10 3.72 1.31
CA THR A 221 4.78 5.02 1.33
C THR A 221 3.73 6.10 1.36
N ARG A 222 3.69 6.91 2.41
CA ARG A 222 2.66 7.94 2.60
C ARG A 222 3.24 9.27 3.06
N THR A 223 2.50 10.33 2.80
CA THR A 223 2.68 11.62 3.50
C THR A 223 1.79 11.64 4.76
N PRO A 224 1.99 12.55 5.73
CA PRO A 224 1.15 12.63 6.93
C PRO A 224 -0.34 12.80 6.62
N GLU A 225 -0.65 13.56 5.57
CA GLU A 225 -2.01 13.81 5.12
C GLU A 225 -2.58 12.73 4.17
N ASN A 226 -1.82 11.67 3.88
CA ASN A 226 -2.18 10.64 2.91
C ASN A 226 -2.52 11.18 1.51
N HIS A 227 -1.91 12.29 1.08
CA HIS A 227 -2.00 12.78 -0.29
C HIS A 227 -0.73 12.43 -1.08
N PRO A 228 -0.85 11.92 -2.31
CA PRO A 228 0.32 11.57 -3.08
C PRO A 228 1.08 12.84 -3.50
N ILE A 229 2.34 12.66 -3.85
CA ILE A 229 3.20 13.70 -4.39
C ILE A 229 3.32 13.47 -5.90
N ILE A 230 2.67 14.33 -6.69
CA ILE A 230 2.58 14.22 -8.13
C ILE A 230 2.84 15.59 -8.77
N GLY A 231 3.90 15.71 -9.57
CA GLY A 231 4.18 16.92 -10.33
C GLY A 231 5.64 17.34 -10.33
N PRO A 232 5.94 18.57 -10.79
CA PRO A 232 7.30 19.06 -10.94
C PRO A 232 7.98 19.26 -9.57
N LEU A 233 9.26 18.92 -9.52
CA LEU A 233 10.14 19.20 -8.39
C LEU A 233 10.91 20.52 -8.61
N PRO A 234 11.53 21.10 -7.57
CA PRO A 234 12.31 22.33 -7.70
C PRO A 234 13.46 22.28 -8.73
N LEU A 235 13.99 21.09 -9.00
CA LEU A 235 15.01 20.88 -10.02
C LEU A 235 14.38 20.78 -11.42
N GLU A 236 14.82 21.60 -12.37
CA GLU A 236 14.22 21.64 -13.69
C GLU A 236 14.34 20.28 -14.41
N GLY A 237 13.24 19.81 -14.99
CA GLY A 237 13.16 18.50 -15.64
C GLY A 237 13.01 17.31 -14.68
N ALA A 238 12.95 17.54 -13.37
CA ALA A 238 12.62 16.51 -12.38
C ALA A 238 11.15 16.57 -11.96
N TYR A 239 10.55 15.41 -11.78
CA TYR A 239 9.15 15.23 -11.39
C TYR A 239 9.05 14.14 -10.32
N ALA A 240 7.97 14.16 -9.55
CA ALA A 240 7.60 13.15 -8.58
C ALA A 240 6.26 12.51 -8.95
N CYS A 241 6.12 11.22 -8.65
CA CYS A 241 4.86 10.48 -8.67
C CYS A 241 4.94 9.34 -7.65
N GLY A 242 4.53 9.60 -6.41
CA GLY A 242 4.68 8.65 -5.32
C GLY A 242 3.88 9.00 -4.07
N ALA A 243 4.18 8.30 -2.98
CA ALA A 243 3.55 8.50 -1.67
C ALA A 243 2.03 8.22 -1.64
N PHE A 244 1.59 7.16 -2.31
CA PHE A 244 0.17 6.84 -2.49
C PHE A 244 -0.52 6.15 -1.31
N SER A 245 0.16 5.91 -0.19
CA SER A 245 -0.40 5.19 0.96
C SER A 245 -1.04 3.85 0.53
N GLY A 246 -2.19 3.49 1.11
CA GLY A 246 -2.94 2.27 0.80
C GLY A 246 -3.80 2.28 -0.46
N TYR A 247 -3.83 3.37 -1.23
CA TYR A 247 -4.76 3.51 -2.37
C TYR A 247 -4.08 3.65 -3.74
N GLY A 248 -2.77 3.45 -3.83
CA GLY A 248 -2.00 3.66 -5.06
C GLY A 248 -2.49 2.88 -6.28
N LEU A 249 -2.99 1.67 -6.08
CA LEU A 249 -3.58 0.88 -7.17
C LEU A 249 -4.83 1.56 -7.75
N MET A 250 -5.69 2.11 -6.90
CA MET A 250 -6.94 2.77 -7.30
C MET A 250 -6.66 4.12 -7.97
N ALA A 251 -5.63 4.84 -7.51
CA ALA A 251 -5.26 6.14 -8.04
C ALA A 251 -4.32 6.09 -9.26
N ALA A 252 -3.73 4.93 -9.58
CA ALA A 252 -2.64 4.81 -10.56
C ALA A 252 -2.94 5.47 -11.92
N CYS A 253 -4.11 5.20 -12.51
CA CYS A 253 -4.47 5.78 -13.81
C CYS A 253 -4.62 7.30 -13.74
N GLY A 254 -5.30 7.82 -12.71
CA GLY A 254 -5.49 9.26 -12.53
C GLY A 254 -4.17 9.99 -12.25
N ALA A 255 -3.28 9.36 -11.48
CA ALA A 255 -1.94 9.88 -11.22
C ALA A 255 -1.08 9.91 -12.49
N GLY A 256 -1.19 8.87 -13.32
CA GLY A 256 -0.55 8.82 -14.63
C GLY A 256 -0.98 9.95 -15.56
N GLU A 257 -2.28 10.24 -15.63
CA GLU A 257 -2.83 11.37 -16.41
C GLU A 257 -2.33 12.73 -15.92
N ILE A 258 -2.31 12.95 -14.61
CA ILE A 258 -1.77 14.19 -14.01
C ILE A 258 -0.30 14.35 -14.36
N LEU A 259 0.50 13.30 -14.17
CA LEU A 259 1.93 13.33 -14.47
C LEU A 259 2.19 13.55 -15.96
N ALA A 260 1.45 12.87 -16.83
CA ALA A 260 1.54 13.03 -18.27
C ALA A 260 1.27 14.49 -18.67
N ALA A 261 0.23 15.12 -18.11
CA ALA A 261 -0.08 16.52 -18.38
C ALA A 261 1.07 17.47 -18.03
N TYR A 262 1.75 17.24 -16.89
CA TYR A 262 2.94 18.01 -16.51
C TYR A 262 4.12 17.78 -17.46
N LEU A 263 4.34 16.55 -17.94
CA LEU A 263 5.42 16.21 -18.86
C LEU A 263 5.18 16.77 -20.27
N THR A 264 3.92 16.76 -20.74
CA THR A 264 3.54 17.24 -22.07
C THR A 264 3.14 18.71 -22.12
N GLN A 265 3.23 19.42 -20.98
CA GLN A 265 2.86 20.83 -20.83
C GLN A 265 1.40 21.12 -21.23
N THR A 266 0.51 20.15 -21.01
CA THR A 266 -0.94 20.35 -21.17
C THR A 266 -1.55 20.72 -19.82
N PRO A 267 -2.68 21.45 -19.78
CA PRO A 267 -3.34 21.79 -18.52
C PRO A 267 -3.70 20.52 -17.72
N PRO A 268 -3.23 20.38 -16.47
CA PRO A 268 -3.60 19.23 -15.65
C PRO A 268 -5.06 19.35 -15.16
N PRO A 269 -5.67 18.25 -14.70
CA PRO A 269 -6.99 18.28 -14.09
C PRO A 269 -7.08 19.31 -12.94
N PRO A 270 -8.25 19.93 -12.68
CA PRO A 270 -8.38 21.01 -11.69
C PRO A 270 -7.88 20.67 -10.28
N ASN A 271 -7.95 19.39 -9.88
CA ASN A 271 -7.52 18.90 -8.58
C ASN A 271 -6.02 18.55 -8.50
N ALA A 272 -5.26 18.62 -9.59
CA ALA A 272 -3.85 18.24 -9.62
C ALA A 272 -2.98 19.06 -8.66
N LEU A 273 -3.31 20.34 -8.44
CA LEU A 273 -2.57 21.21 -7.53
C LEU A 273 -2.60 20.71 -6.08
N ALA A 274 -3.65 19.98 -5.66
CA ALA A 274 -3.70 19.38 -4.33
C ALA A 274 -2.62 18.30 -4.13
N PHE A 275 -2.10 17.73 -5.23
CA PHE A 275 -1.08 16.69 -5.22
C PHE A 275 0.32 17.20 -5.57
N SER A 276 0.42 18.46 -5.99
CA SER A 276 1.68 19.05 -6.42
C SER A 276 2.66 19.21 -5.24
N PRO A 277 3.96 18.93 -5.43
CA PRO A 277 4.99 19.18 -4.43
C PRO A 277 4.98 20.61 -3.87
N VAL A 278 4.60 21.59 -4.70
CA VAL A 278 4.56 23.02 -4.34
C VAL A 278 3.59 23.33 -3.20
N ARG A 279 2.66 22.42 -2.86
CA ARG A 279 1.75 22.62 -1.72
C ARG A 279 2.48 22.80 -0.39
N TYR A 280 3.69 22.23 -0.26
CA TYR A 280 4.51 22.38 0.94
C TYR A 280 5.19 23.76 1.03
N GLU A 281 5.14 24.57 -0.03
CA GLU A 281 5.60 25.97 -0.01
C GLU A 281 4.52 26.93 0.50
N ASP A 282 3.25 26.50 0.57
CA ASP A 282 2.14 27.29 1.08
C ASP A 282 2.13 27.28 2.62
N PRO A 283 2.39 28.42 3.30
CA PRO A 283 2.39 28.48 4.76
C PRO A 283 1.04 28.14 5.38
N ILE A 284 -0.07 28.41 4.69
CA ILE A 284 -1.43 28.08 5.14
C ILE A 284 -1.62 26.56 5.11
N TYR A 285 -1.13 25.90 4.07
CA TYR A 285 -1.14 24.44 3.97
C TYR A 285 -0.31 23.82 5.11
N MET A 286 0.90 24.34 5.33
CA MET A 286 1.79 23.86 6.38
C MET A 286 1.21 24.03 7.78
N GLU A 287 0.47 25.11 8.04
CA GLU A 287 -0.21 25.30 9.32
C GLU A 287 -1.36 24.31 9.50
N LYS A 288 -2.16 24.05 8.45
CA LYS A 288 -3.22 23.02 8.48
C LYS A 288 -2.65 21.63 8.73
N LEU A 289 -1.49 21.31 8.15
CA LEU A 289 -0.86 20.02 8.29
C LEU A 289 -0.54 19.66 9.76
N LYS A 290 -0.28 20.65 10.61
CA LYS A 290 0.02 20.44 12.04
C LYS A 290 -1.17 19.91 12.85
N SER A 291 -2.39 20.16 12.38
CA SER A 291 -3.64 19.75 13.05
C SER A 291 -4.47 18.78 12.20
N TRP A 292 -3.89 18.25 11.13
CA TRP A 292 -4.54 17.28 10.27
C TRP A 292 -4.71 15.98 11.05
N GLY A 293 -5.97 15.60 11.32
CA GLY A 293 -6.30 14.41 12.10
C GLY A 293 -6.07 13.10 11.33
N GLU A 294 -6.71 12.02 11.79
CA GLU A 294 -6.65 10.73 11.12
C GLU A 294 -7.05 10.84 9.65
N THR A 295 -6.11 10.49 8.78
CA THR A 295 -6.33 10.41 7.35
C THR A 295 -6.52 8.94 7.03
N GLY A 296 -7.76 8.53 6.74
CA GLY A 296 -8.07 7.13 6.44
C GLY A 296 -7.13 6.55 5.37
N GLN A 297 -6.67 5.32 5.57
CA GLN A 297 -5.84 4.60 4.60
C GLN A 297 -6.67 3.72 3.64
N LEU A 298 -7.97 3.55 3.93
CA LEU A 298 -8.95 2.72 3.24
C LEU A 298 -10.29 3.45 3.11
#